data_AF-A0A3M0X060-F1
#
_entry.id   AF-A0A3M0X060-F1
#
_cell.length_a   1.000
_cell.length_b   1.000
_cell.length_c   1.000
_cell.angle_alpha   90.00
_cell.angle_beta   90.00
_cell.angle_gamma   90.00
#
_symmetry.space_group_name_H-M   'P 1'
#
loop_
_entity.id
_entity.type
_entity.pdbx_description
1 polymer ?
#
loop_
_entity_poly.entity_id
_entity_poly.type
_entity_poly.pdbx_seq_one_letter_code
_entity_poly.pdbx_strand_id
1 'polypeptide(L)'
;MLRYIWARLVYTWGGLHRYFGIQNSMRSEFEHAVRYFDRALEIDPTFERVQLERGILLFRELNRPEEAAADFTALLRSEKLRGKALFNRALVHQQYGRFRQAYQDLEQFLQNPDPAYQQDALRLRQHLKEILDA
;
A
#
# COMPACT_ATOMS: atom_id res chain seq x y z
N MET A 1 27.97 -14.37 13.68
CA MET A 1 27.16 -13.96 14.86
C MET A 1 26.28 -12.76 14.55
N LEU A 2 26.82 -11.65 14.02
CA LEU A 2 26.06 -10.43 13.72
C LEU A 2 24.86 -10.63 12.76
N ARG A 3 25.03 -11.37 11.65
CA ARG A 3 23.91 -11.72 10.72
C ARG A 3 22.78 -12.52 11.38
N TYR A 4 23.09 -13.36 12.36
CA TYR A 4 22.09 -14.18 13.06
C TYR A 4 21.30 -13.34 14.07
N ILE A 5 21.99 -12.43 14.78
CA ILE A 5 21.36 -11.44 15.66
C ILE A 5 20.48 -10.49 14.84
N TRP A 6 20.98 -10.00 13.70
CA TRP A 6 20.20 -9.16 12.77
C TRP A 6 18.98 -9.88 12.20
N ALA A 7 19.13 -11.13 11.74
CA ALA A 7 18.00 -11.92 11.26
C ALA A 7 16.96 -12.16 12.38
N ARG A 8 17.41 -12.40 13.61
CA ARG A 8 16.52 -12.55 14.76
C ARG A 8 15.83 -11.24 15.10
N LEU A 9 16.52 -10.09 15.05
CA LEU A 9 15.92 -8.78 15.24
C LEU A 9 14.84 -8.48 14.18
N VAL A 10 15.14 -8.70 12.90
CA VAL A 10 14.19 -8.53 11.80
C VAL A 10 12.96 -9.44 11.97
N TYR A 11 13.18 -10.74 12.23
CA TYR A 11 12.10 -11.71 12.31
C TYR A 11 11.25 -11.55 13.58
N THR A 12 11.88 -11.33 14.73
CA THR A 12 11.16 -11.26 16.02
C THR A 12 10.61 -9.88 16.31
N TRP A 13 11.36 -8.80 16.07
CA TRP A 13 10.91 -7.44 16.42
C TRP A 13 10.15 -6.77 15.28
N GLY A 14 10.60 -6.89 14.03
CA GLY A 14 9.85 -6.40 12.87
C GLY A 14 8.48 -7.08 12.75
N GLY A 15 8.44 -8.40 12.93
CA GLY A 15 7.20 -9.19 12.97
C GLY A 15 6.28 -8.80 14.14
N LEU A 16 6.85 -8.59 15.33
CA LEU A 16 6.09 -8.16 16.52
C LEU A 16 5.45 -6.79 16.33
N HIS A 17 6.18 -5.82 15.79
CA HIS A 17 5.65 -4.50 15.51
C HIS A 17 4.57 -4.54 14.43
N ARG A 18 4.73 -5.35 13.38
CA ARG A 18 3.63 -5.61 12.43
C ARG A 18 2.38 -6.17 13.13
N TYR A 19 2.55 -7.14 14.03
CA TYR A 19 1.43 -7.71 14.79
C TYR A 19 0.70 -6.65 15.62
N PHE A 20 1.44 -5.80 16.35
CA PHE A 20 0.82 -4.69 17.09
C PHE A 20 0.14 -3.70 16.16
N GLY A 21 0.72 -3.38 15.00
CA GLY A 21 0.07 -2.57 13.97
C GLY A 21 -1.31 -3.10 13.59
N ILE A 22 -1.40 -4.39 13.29
CA ILE A 22 -2.66 -5.06 12.95
C ILE A 22 -3.65 -5.02 14.12
N GLN A 23 -3.22 -5.35 15.34
CA GLN A 23 -4.10 -5.37 16.52
C GLN A 23 -4.68 -3.99 16.84
N ASN A 24 -3.86 -2.94 16.75
CA ASN A 24 -4.32 -1.57 16.96
C ASN A 24 -5.27 -1.12 15.85
N SER A 25 -5.01 -1.50 14.59
CA SER A 25 -5.94 -1.25 13.48
C SER A 25 -7.29 -1.93 13.71
N MET A 26 -7.32 -3.17 14.21
CA MET A 26 -8.58 -3.86 14.57
C MET A 26 -9.34 -3.19 15.72
N ARG A 27 -8.65 -2.46 16.60
CA ARG A 27 -9.26 -1.67 17.69
C ARG A 27 -9.61 -0.24 17.29
N SER A 28 -9.45 0.11 16.01
CA SER A 28 -9.60 1.49 15.50
C SER A 28 -8.60 2.50 16.09
N GLU A 29 -7.49 2.02 16.67
CA GLU A 29 -6.40 2.84 17.19
C GLU A 29 -5.38 3.13 16.07
N PHE A 30 -5.84 3.75 14.99
CA PHE A 30 -5.12 3.79 13.71
C PHE A 30 -3.77 4.53 13.78
N GLU A 31 -3.67 5.64 14.51
CA GLU A 31 -2.39 6.33 14.71
C GLU A 31 -1.38 5.49 15.53
N HIS A 32 -1.86 4.66 16.46
CA HIS A 32 -0.97 3.72 17.17
C HIS A 32 -0.49 2.63 16.21
N ALA A 33 -1.38 2.13 15.35
CA ALA A 33 -1.03 1.14 14.35
C ALA A 33 0.04 1.65 13.37
N VAL A 34 -0.09 2.88 12.87
CA VAL A 34 0.93 3.51 12.01
C VAL A 34 2.28 3.58 12.72
N ARG A 35 2.32 4.02 13.99
CA ARG A 35 3.60 4.07 14.74
C ARG A 35 4.26 2.70 14.85
N TYR A 36 3.49 1.63 15.03
CA TYR A 36 4.05 0.29 15.04
C TYR A 36 4.54 -0.15 13.65
N PHE A 37 3.83 0.18 12.58
CA PHE A 37 4.33 -0.05 11.22
C PHE A 37 5.61 0.73 10.93
N ASP A 38 5.72 1.98 11.41
CA ASP A 38 6.94 2.78 11.28
C ASP A 38 8.12 2.09 11.96
N ARG A 39 7.95 1.60 13.20
CA ARG A 39 8.98 0.82 13.90
C ARG A 39 9.38 -0.44 13.15
N ALA A 40 8.41 -1.15 12.57
CA ALA A 40 8.72 -2.32 11.75
C ALA A 40 9.56 -1.96 10.52
N LEU A 41 9.30 -0.82 9.89
CA LEU A 41 10.03 -0.33 8.72
C LEU A 41 11.38 0.33 9.06
N GLU A 42 11.55 0.86 10.27
CA GLU A 42 12.86 1.26 10.82
C GLU A 42 13.80 0.04 10.94
N ILE A 43 13.25 -1.12 11.31
CA ILE A 43 14.01 -2.37 11.46
C ILE A 43 14.27 -3.02 10.10
N ASP A 44 13.25 -3.10 9.25
CA ASP A 44 13.35 -3.64 7.89
C ASP A 44 12.62 -2.74 6.89
N PRO A 45 13.33 -1.83 6.22
CA PRO A 45 12.76 -0.95 5.20
C PRO A 45 12.22 -1.70 3.98
N THR A 46 12.58 -2.97 3.80
CA THR A 46 12.15 -3.82 2.69
C THR A 46 10.96 -4.70 3.05
N PHE A 47 10.35 -4.50 4.22
CA PHE A 47 9.19 -5.28 4.65
C PHE A 47 7.93 -4.86 3.87
N GLU A 48 7.84 -5.31 2.62
CA GLU A 48 6.83 -4.92 1.64
C GLU A 48 5.39 -5.09 2.15
N ARG A 49 5.16 -6.13 2.95
CA ARG A 49 3.84 -6.40 3.55
C ARG A 49 3.43 -5.31 4.54
N VAL A 50 4.36 -4.80 5.34
CA VAL A 50 4.11 -3.70 6.27
C VAL A 50 3.85 -2.40 5.51
N GLN A 51 4.62 -2.12 4.45
CA GLN A 51 4.37 -0.95 3.60
C GLN A 51 2.97 -0.98 2.99
N LEU A 52 2.52 -2.15 2.50
CA LEU A 52 1.17 -2.30 1.96
C LEU A 52 0.10 -2.08 3.04
N GLU A 53 0.27 -2.70 4.21
CA GLU A 53 -0.69 -2.59 5.33
C GLU A 53 -0.75 -1.14 5.86
N ARG A 54 0.39 -0.46 5.98
CA ARG A 54 0.46 0.96 6.39
C ARG A 54 -0.18 1.88 5.36
N GLY A 55 0.13 1.72 4.07
CA GLY A 55 -0.45 2.54 3.00
C GLY A 55 -1.98 2.43 2.92
N ILE A 56 -2.52 1.22 3.06
CA ILE A 56 -3.98 0.99 3.12
C ILE A 56 -4.59 1.72 4.32
N LEU A 57 -3.97 1.62 5.49
CA LEU A 57 -4.45 2.25 6.71
C LEU A 57 -4.41 3.78 6.62
N LEU A 58 -3.30 4.34 6.14
CA LEU A 58 -3.12 5.79 5.93
C LEU A 58 -4.19 6.36 4.98
N PHE A 59 -4.51 5.62 3.92
CA PHE A 59 -5.53 6.03 2.96
C PHE A 59 -6.95 5.92 3.52
N ARG A 60 -7.32 4.75 4.03
CA ARG A 60 -8.73 4.42 4.34
C ARG A 60 -9.21 5.01 5.65
N GLU A 61 -8.35 5.05 6.65
CA GLU A 61 -8.77 5.36 8.03
C GLU A 61 -8.26 6.72 8.52
N LEU A 62 -7.13 7.21 7.97
CA LEU A 62 -6.47 8.43 8.44
C LEU A 62 -6.52 9.58 7.44
N ASN A 63 -7.03 9.37 6.22
CA ASN A 63 -7.14 10.40 5.18
C ASN A 63 -5.78 11.11 4.91
N ARG A 64 -4.69 10.32 4.85
CA ARG A 64 -3.30 10.74 4.58
C ARG A 64 -2.81 10.21 3.22
N PRO A 65 -3.33 10.75 2.09
CA PRO A 65 -3.17 10.11 0.79
C PRO A 65 -1.79 10.25 0.18
N GLU A 66 -1.02 11.30 0.49
CA GLU A 66 0.34 11.49 0.00
C GLU A 66 1.27 10.41 0.56
N GLU A 67 1.13 10.13 1.85
CA GLU A 67 1.92 9.10 2.53
C GLU A 67 1.51 7.70 2.06
N ALA A 68 0.21 7.45 1.90
CA ALA A 68 -0.27 6.20 1.30
C ALA A 68 0.25 6.00 -0.13
N ALA A 69 0.21 7.04 -0.96
CA ALA A 69 0.74 6.98 -2.32
C ALA A 69 2.25 6.75 -2.34
N ALA A 70 3.00 7.29 -1.39
CA ALA A 70 4.43 7.03 -1.23
C ALA A 70 4.70 5.55 -0.91
N ASP A 71 3.93 4.97 0.03
CA ASP A 71 4.02 3.55 0.37
C ASP A 71 3.73 2.64 -0.83
N PHE A 72 2.66 2.93 -1.58
CA PHE A 72 2.36 2.17 -2.79
C PHE A 72 3.42 2.37 -3.88
N THR A 73 4.02 3.56 -3.98
CA THR A 73 5.08 3.84 -4.94
C THR A 73 6.33 3.01 -4.66
N ALA A 74 6.70 2.84 -3.38
CA ALA A 74 7.82 1.98 -2.99
C ALA A 74 7.62 0.52 -3.44
N LEU A 75 6.38 0.04 -3.40
CA LEU A 75 5.99 -1.32 -3.77
C LEU A 75 5.93 -1.59 -5.28
N LEU A 76 6.08 -0.58 -6.14
CA LEU A 76 6.09 -0.80 -7.59
C LEU A 76 7.27 -1.63 -8.09
N ARG A 77 8.32 -1.75 -7.27
CA ARG A 77 9.48 -2.61 -7.54
C ARG A 77 9.29 -4.06 -7.06
N SER A 78 8.18 -4.36 -6.36
CA SER A 78 7.90 -5.69 -5.84
C SER A 78 7.35 -6.60 -6.93
N GLU A 79 7.98 -7.75 -7.14
CA GLU A 79 7.47 -8.78 -8.06
C GLU A 79 6.09 -9.32 -7.63
N LYS A 80 5.80 -9.31 -6.32
CA LYS A 80 4.58 -9.94 -5.77
C LYS A 80 3.48 -8.94 -5.44
N LEU A 81 3.83 -7.72 -5.06
CA LEU A 81 2.88 -6.71 -4.57
C LEU A 81 2.65 -5.57 -5.55
N ARG A 82 3.39 -5.48 -6.66
CA ARG A 82 3.23 -4.39 -7.65
C ARG A 82 1.79 -4.22 -8.12
N GLY A 83 1.07 -5.30 -8.43
CA GLY A 83 -0.35 -5.22 -8.86
C GLY A 83 -1.24 -4.60 -7.79
N LYS A 84 -1.10 -5.04 -6.53
CA LYS A 84 -1.86 -4.47 -5.40
C LYS A 84 -1.51 -3.02 -5.16
N ALA A 85 -0.24 -2.66 -5.28
CA ALA A 85 0.23 -1.30 -5.11
C ALA A 85 -0.33 -0.37 -6.19
N LEU A 86 -0.28 -0.75 -7.47
CA LEU A 86 -0.85 0.01 -8.58
C LEU A 86 -2.35 0.24 -8.39
N PHE A 87 -3.11 -0.81 -8.05
CA PHE A 87 -4.55 -0.69 -7.86
C PHE A 87 -4.89 0.23 -6.68
N ASN A 88 -4.25 0.07 -5.52
CA ASN A 88 -4.51 0.93 -4.37
C ASN A 88 -4.06 2.38 -4.62
N ARG A 89 -2.93 2.61 -5.32
CA ARG A 89 -2.49 3.95 -5.68
C ARG A 89 -3.45 4.63 -6.67
N ALA A 90 -4.03 3.87 -7.60
CA ALA A 90 -5.07 4.37 -8.48
C ALA A 90 -6.32 4.82 -7.71
N LEU A 91 -6.75 4.06 -6.68
CA LEU A 91 -7.86 4.44 -5.81
C LEU A 91 -7.56 5.73 -5.04
N VAL A 92 -6.35 5.85 -4.47
CA VAL A 92 -5.90 7.10 -3.83
C VAL A 92 -5.96 8.24 -4.83
N HIS A 93 -5.40 8.09 -6.02
CA HIS A 93 -5.40 9.15 -7.01
C HIS A 93 -6.81 9.53 -7.47
N GLN A 94 -7.70 8.57 -7.66
CA GLN A 94 -9.09 8.82 -8.05
C GLN A 94 -9.85 9.60 -6.96
N GLN A 95 -9.76 9.19 -5.69
CA GLN A 95 -10.48 9.84 -4.60
C GLN A 95 -10.06 11.31 -4.41
N TYR A 96 -8.80 11.64 -4.71
CA TYR A 96 -8.25 12.99 -4.56
C TYR A 96 -8.12 13.75 -5.89
N GLY A 97 -8.91 13.39 -6.90
CA GLY A 97 -9.05 14.14 -8.15
C GLY A 97 -7.84 14.06 -9.11
N ARG A 98 -6.87 13.20 -8.82
CA ARG A 98 -5.68 12.96 -9.65
C ARG A 98 -6.00 11.94 -10.76
N PHE A 99 -7.02 12.22 -11.55
CA PHE A 99 -7.63 11.26 -12.49
C PHE A 99 -6.64 10.75 -13.54
N ARG A 100 -5.75 11.61 -14.05
CA ARG A 100 -4.73 11.21 -15.02
C ARG A 100 -3.74 10.19 -14.42
N GLN A 101 -3.27 10.42 -13.20
CA GLN A 101 -2.40 9.46 -12.51
C GLN A 101 -3.12 8.15 -12.20
N ALA A 102 -4.38 8.23 -11.74
CA ALA A 102 -5.20 7.04 -11.49
C ALA A 102 -5.38 6.20 -12.76
N TYR A 103 -5.68 6.84 -13.90
CA TYR A 103 -5.81 6.16 -15.19
C TYR A 103 -4.50 5.48 -15.62
N GLN A 104 -3.36 6.16 -15.48
CA GLN A 104 -2.04 5.60 -15.79
C GLN A 104 -1.69 4.39 -14.92
N ASP A 105 -2.04 4.41 -13.63
CA ASP A 105 -1.82 3.30 -12.72
C ASP A 105 -2.70 2.08 -13.09
N LEU A 106 -3.94 2.31 -13.49
CA LEU A 106 -4.84 1.24 -13.96
C LEU A 106 -4.37 0.63 -15.27
N GLU A 107 -3.89 1.44 -16.22
CA GLU A 107 -3.31 0.93 -17.47
C GLU A 107 -2.08 0.06 -17.20
N GLN A 108 -1.23 0.44 -16.24
CA GLN A 108 -0.11 -0.42 -15.82
C GLN A 108 -0.60 -1.70 -15.11
N PHE A 109 -1.60 -1.60 -14.24
CA PHE A 109 -2.16 -2.75 -13.53
C PHE A 109 -2.73 -3.79 -14.52
N LEU A 110 -3.42 -3.34 -15.57
CA LEU A 110 -4.07 -4.20 -16.56
C LEU A 110 -3.10 -4.93 -17.50
N GLN A 111 -1.80 -4.62 -17.49
CA GLN A 111 -0.79 -5.37 -18.22
C GLN A 111 -0.57 -6.79 -17.63
N ASN A 112 -0.73 -6.93 -16.31
CA ASN A 112 -0.67 -8.20 -15.62
C ASN A 112 -1.61 -8.17 -14.40
N PRO A 113 -2.93 -8.26 -14.63
CA PRO A 113 -3.92 -7.99 -13.60
C PRO A 113 -3.99 -9.12 -12.58
N ASP A 114 -4.11 -8.75 -11.30
CA ASP A 114 -4.61 -9.67 -10.27
C ASP A 114 -6.10 -9.94 -10.55
N PRO A 115 -6.51 -11.20 -10.81
CA PRO A 115 -7.89 -11.53 -11.15
C PRO A 115 -8.91 -11.03 -10.12
N ALA A 116 -8.50 -10.87 -8.86
CA ALA A 116 -9.35 -10.38 -7.78
C ALA A 116 -9.80 -8.93 -8.00
N TYR A 117 -9.01 -8.09 -8.68
CA TYR A 117 -9.29 -6.66 -8.88
C TYR A 117 -9.52 -6.28 -10.34
N GLN A 118 -9.39 -7.24 -11.29
CA GLN A 118 -9.42 -6.96 -12.72
C GLN A 118 -10.72 -6.27 -13.17
N GLN A 119 -11.87 -6.76 -12.73
CA GLN A 119 -13.16 -6.18 -13.13
C GLN A 119 -13.39 -4.79 -12.54
N ASP A 120 -12.94 -4.56 -11.31
CA ASP A 120 -13.02 -3.24 -10.67
C ASP A 120 -12.09 -2.24 -11.36
N ALA A 121 -10.89 -2.67 -11.71
CA ALA A 121 -9.92 -1.87 -12.44
C ALA A 121 -10.44 -1.47 -13.82
N LEU A 122 -11.06 -2.38 -14.58
CA LEU A 122 -11.64 -2.09 -15.89
C LEU A 122 -12.77 -1.06 -15.80
N ARG A 123 -13.68 -1.22 -14.82
CA ARG A 123 -14.79 -0.29 -14.59
C ARG A 123 -14.28 1.11 -14.22
N LEU A 124 -13.36 1.18 -13.26
CA LEU A 124 -12.78 2.45 -12.84
C LEU A 124 -12.01 3.12 -13.97
N ARG A 125 -11.22 2.36 -14.74
CA ARG A 125 -10.47 2.90 -15.86
C ARG A 125 -11.39 3.49 -16.92
N GLN A 126 -12.47 2.79 -17.26
CA GLN A 126 -13.45 3.27 -18.23
C GLN A 126 -14.11 4.57 -17.77
N HIS A 127 -14.52 4.65 -16.50
CA HIS A 127 -15.08 5.87 -15.93
C HIS A 127 -14.09 7.04 -15.95
N LEU A 128 -12.83 6.80 -15.58
CA LEU A 128 -11.79 7.82 -15.61
C LEU A 128 -11.48 8.29 -17.04
N LYS A 129 -11.60 7.40 -18.04
CA LYS A 129 -11.44 7.76 -19.45
C LYS A 129 -12.49 8.78 -19.88
N GLU A 130 -13.75 8.53 -19.54
CA GLU A 130 -14.87 9.42 -19.86
C GLU A 130 -14.69 10.81 -19.23
N ILE A 131 -14.17 10.87 -18.00
CA ILE A 131 -13.84 12.15 -17.33
C ILE A 131 -12.70 12.89 -18.03
N LEU A 132 -11.67 12.17 -18.51
CA LEU A 132 -10.49 12.77 -19.13
C LEU A 132 -10.73 13.20 -20.59
N ASP A 133 -11.71 12.58 -21.26
CA ASP A 133 -12.11 12.87 -22.64
C ASP A 133 -13.19 13.99 -22.72
N ALA A 134 -13.80 14.36 -21.60
CA ALA A 134 -14.81 15.43 -21.48
C ALA A 134 -14.18 16.83 -21.29
#